data_AF-A0A645APJ2-F1
#
_entry.id   AF-A0A645APJ2-F1
#
_cell.length_a   1.000
_cell.length_b   1.000
_cell.length_c   1.000
_cell.angle_alpha   90.00
_cell.angle_beta   90.00
_cell.angle_gamma   90.00
#
_symmetry.space_group_name_H-M   'P 1'
#
loop_
_entity.id
_entity.type
_entity.pdbx_description
1 polymer ?
#
loop_
_entity_poly.entity_id
_entity_poly.type
_entity_poly.pdbx_seq_one_letter_code
_entity_poly.pdbx_strand_id
1 'polypeptide(L)' 'MLAKNLKVITGLLSVITISGALAIIQGMYNVGRYAAKQCVSRGILSKKEYKPNGGWIMAGITASFGFPAALGFDDYMYNR' A
#
# COMPACT_ATOMS: atom_id res chain seq x y z
N MET A 1 -0.99 20.87 7.21
CA MET A 1 -0.86 19.87 6.13
C MET A 1 0.17 18.78 6.45
N LEU A 2 1.35 19.12 7.00
CA LEU A 2 2.41 18.17 7.35
C LEU A 2 1.95 16.98 8.23
N ALA A 3 1.11 17.24 9.24
CA ALA A 3 0.63 16.21 10.16
C ALA A 3 -0.35 15.18 9.53
N LYS A 4 -1.08 15.56 8.46
CA LYS A 4 -1.93 14.60 7.73
C LYS A 4 -1.06 13.66 6.88
N ASN A 5 -0.07 14.21 6.19
CA ASN A 5 0.86 13.43 5.37
C ASN A 5 1.71 12.46 6.22
N LEU A 6 2.13 12.89 7.42
CA LEU A 6 2.88 12.04 8.34
C LEU A 6 2.05 10.85 8.86
N LYS A 7 0.75 11.07 9.14
CA LYS A 7 -0.19 9.99 9.54
C LYS A 7 -0.43 8.98 8.41
N VAL A 8 -0.49 9.44 7.17
CA VAL A 8 -0.62 8.56 6.00
C VAL A 8 0.65 7.73 5.83
N ILE A 9 1.83 8.34 5.92
CA ILE A 9 3.13 7.65 5.80
C ILE A 9 3.31 6.62 6.93
N THR A 10 3.07 7.00 8.18
CA THR A 10 3.20 6.09 9.34
C THR A 10 2.15 4.97 9.33
N GLY A 11 0.91 5.26 8.92
CA GLY A 11 -0.14 4.26 8.73
C GLY A 11 0.21 3.27 7.63
N LEU A 12 0.68 3.75 6.48
CA LEU A 12 1.11 2.92 5.36
C LEU A 12 2.29 2.02 5.77
N LEU A 13 3.31 2.57 6.43
CA LEU A 13 4.44 1.80 6.98
C LEU A 13 3.95 0.69 7.92
N SER A 14 3.10 1.01 8.90
CA SER A 14 2.61 0.01 9.87
C SER A 14 1.82 -1.13 9.24
N VAL A 15 1.00 -0.83 8.23
CA VAL A 15 0.22 -1.83 7.49
C VAL A 15 1.14 -2.69 6.65
N ILE A 16 2.15 -2.10 6.01
CA ILE A 16 3.07 -2.87 5.18
C ILE A 16 3.99 -3.74 6.05
N THR A 17 4.43 -3.30 7.23
CA THR A 17 5.22 -4.14 8.16
C THR A 17 4.42 -5.38 8.62
N ILE A 18 3.13 -5.22 8.94
CA ILE A 18 2.25 -6.34 9.32
C ILE A 18 1.97 -7.25 8.11
N SER A 19 1.86 -6.68 6.92
CA SER A 19 1.69 -7.44 5.67
C SER A 19 2.96 -8.22 5.31
N GLY A 20 4.15 -7.68 5.64
CA GLY A 20 5.44 -8.34 5.50
C GLY A 20 5.58 -9.62 6.33
N ALA A 21 4.95 -9.66 7.53
CA ALA A 21 4.92 -10.87 8.35
C ALA A 21 4.02 -11.99 7.76
N LEU A 22 2.98 -11.62 7.00
CA LEU A 22 2.13 -12.56 6.24
C LEU A 22 2.72 -12.94 4.86
N ALA A 23 3.77 -12.23 4.41
CA ALA A 23 4.35 -12.36 3.07
C ALA A 23 5.13 -13.65 2.83
N ILE A 24 5.52 -14.37 3.88
CA ILE A 24 6.40 -15.54 3.78
C ILE A 24 5.71 -16.70 3.04
N ILE A 25 4.38 -16.68 2.86
CA ILE A 25 3.62 -17.83 2.35
C ILE A 25 2.87 -17.56 1.02
N GLN A 26 2.43 -16.32 0.72
CA GLN A 26 1.43 -16.07 -0.34
C GLN A 26 1.90 -15.33 -1.59
N GLY A 27 3.19 -14.97 -1.68
CA GLY A 27 3.75 -14.23 -2.81
C GLY A 27 3.49 -12.72 -2.72
N MET A 28 4.49 -11.95 -3.14
CA MET A 28 4.58 -10.49 -2.92
C MET A 28 3.39 -9.70 -3.52
N TYR A 29 2.78 -10.18 -4.61
CA TYR A 29 1.58 -9.56 -5.19
C TYR A 29 0.38 -9.57 -4.22
N ASN A 30 0.07 -10.73 -3.61
CA ASN A 30 -1.04 -10.84 -2.66
C ASN A 30 -0.82 -9.99 -1.41
N VAL A 31 0.44 -9.82 -1.01
CA VAL A 31 0.85 -8.94 0.09
C VAL A 31 0.52 -7.49 -0.22
N GLY A 32 0.87 -7.02 -1.42
CA GLY A 32 0.51 -5.70 -1.91
C GLY A 32 -1.00 -5.46 -1.89
N ARG A 33 -1.76 -6.43 -2.42
CA ARG A 33 -3.22 -6.38 -2.50
C ARG A 33 -3.86 -6.35 -1.10
N TYR A 34 -3.34 -7.12 -0.16
CA TYR A 34 -3.79 -7.13 1.23
C TYR A 34 -3.45 -5.83 1.97
N ALA A 35 -2.24 -5.30 1.80
CA ALA A 35 -1.82 -4.04 2.40
C ALA A 35 -2.72 -2.88 1.92
N ALA A 36 -3.04 -2.83 0.64
CA ALA A 36 -3.97 -1.84 0.09
C ALA A 36 -5.38 -1.96 0.70
N LYS A 37 -5.88 -3.20 0.84
CA LYS A 37 -7.16 -3.47 1.52
C LYS A 37 -7.17 -2.97 2.96
N GLN A 38 -6.11 -3.22 3.71
CA GLN A 38 -5.98 -2.75 5.09
C GLN A 38 -5.95 -1.21 5.15
N CYS A 39 -5.18 -0.56 4.27
CA CYS A 39 -5.11 0.90 4.19
C CYS A 39 -6.49 1.53 3.93
N VAL A 40 -7.27 0.97 3.00
CA VAL A 40 -8.63 1.43 2.70
C VAL A 40 -9.57 1.14 3.88
N SER A 41 -9.56 -0.07 4.43
CA SER A 41 -10.47 -0.47 5.52
C SER A 41 -10.29 0.35 6.79
N ARG A 42 -9.06 0.84 7.04
CA ARG A 42 -8.70 1.66 8.20
C ARG A 42 -8.81 3.16 7.93
N GLY A 43 -9.23 3.57 6.74
CA GLY A 43 -9.32 4.97 6.34
C GLY A 43 -7.97 5.69 6.27
N ILE A 44 -6.86 4.96 6.15
CA ILE A 44 -5.50 5.52 6.03
C ILE A 44 -5.30 6.11 4.63
N LEU A 45 -5.84 5.43 3.63
CA LEU A 45 -5.71 5.83 2.23
C LEU A 45 -6.95 5.37 1.46
N SER A 46 -7.72 6.32 0.95
CA SER A 46 -8.85 5.99 0.07
C SER A 46 -8.38 5.83 -1.39
N LYS A 47 -9.18 5.11 -2.19
CA LYS A 47 -8.93 4.96 -3.64
C LYS A 47 -8.91 6.30 -4.37
N LYS A 48 -9.73 7.28 -3.91
CA LYS A 48 -9.78 8.63 -4.51
C LYS A 48 -8.48 9.41 -4.24
N GLU A 49 -7.89 9.24 -3.07
CA GLU A 49 -6.61 9.87 -2.70
C GLU A 49 -5.40 9.17 -3.34
N TYR A 50 -5.50 7.86 -3.57
CA TYR A 50 -4.46 7.07 -4.22
C TYR A 50 -4.28 7.46 -5.69
N LYS A 51 -5.34 7.47 -6.50
CA LYS A 51 -5.29 7.67 -7.96
C LYS A 51 -4.42 8.84 -8.44
N PRO A 52 -4.55 10.07 -7.91
CA PRO A 52 -3.70 11.19 -8.34
C PRO A 52 -2.23 11.03 -7.93
N ASN A 53 -1.93 10.19 -6.94
CA ASN A 53 -0.58 9.98 -6.39
C ASN A 53 -0.01 8.58 -6.70
N GLY A 54 -0.72 7.77 -7.50
CA GLY A 54 -0.45 6.35 -7.65
C GLY A 54 0.98 6.04 -8.08
N GLY A 55 1.52 6.82 -9.03
CA GLY A 55 2.89 6.64 -9.52
C GLY A 55 3.96 6.77 -8.41
N TRP A 56 3.85 7.78 -7.55
CA TRP A 56 4.81 7.97 -6.45
C TRP A 56 4.63 6.95 -5.33
N ILE A 57 3.40 6.59 -5.01
CA ILE A 57 3.12 5.55 -3.99
C ILE A 57 3.63 4.19 -4.48
N MET A 58 3.40 3.86 -5.75
CA MET A 58 3.87 2.62 -6.37
C MET A 58 5.41 2.58 -6.43
N ALA A 59 6.07 3.70 -6.74
CA ALA A 59 7.53 3.81 -6.67
C ALA A 59 8.06 3.57 -5.24
N GLY A 60 7.41 4.15 -4.23
CA GLY A 60 7.78 3.96 -2.82
C GLY A 60 7.63 2.50 -2.36
N ILE A 61 6.51 1.84 -2.73
CA ILE A 61 6.29 0.42 -2.44
C ILE A 61 7.29 -0.44 -3.20
N THR A 62 7.57 -0.14 -4.48
CA THR A 62 8.55 -0.88 -5.29
C THR A 62 9.94 -0.83 -4.67
N ALA A 63 10.39 0.35 -4.25
CA ALA A 63 11.69 0.54 -3.63
C ALA A 63 11.83 -0.20 -2.28
N SER A 64 10.73 -0.34 -1.54
CA SER A 64 10.74 -0.90 -0.18
C SER A 64 10.41 -2.39 -0.13
N PHE A 65 9.54 -2.86 -1.01
CA PHE A 65 8.92 -4.19 -0.97
C PHE A 65 8.89 -4.88 -2.34
N GLY A 66 9.50 -4.29 -3.38
CA GLY A 66 9.60 -4.87 -4.72
C GLY A 66 8.38 -4.62 -5.61
N PHE A 67 8.61 -4.73 -6.92
CA PHE A 67 7.61 -4.47 -7.95
C PHE A 67 6.34 -5.32 -7.85
N PRO A 68 6.39 -6.63 -7.51
CA PRO A 68 5.18 -7.44 -7.42
C PRO A 68 4.22 -6.95 -6.33
N ALA A 69 4.73 -6.50 -5.18
CA ALA A 69 3.92 -5.93 -4.10
C ALA A 69 3.32 -4.57 -4.51
N ALA A 70 4.09 -3.76 -5.23
CA ALA A 70 3.58 -2.50 -5.76
C ALA A 70 2.41 -2.73 -6.75
N LEU A 71 2.53 -3.72 -7.64
CA LEU A 71 1.46 -4.10 -8.57
C LEU A 71 0.20 -4.57 -7.84
N GLY A 72 0.31 -5.47 -6.87
CA GLY A 72 -0.85 -5.95 -6.13
C GLY A 72 -1.56 -4.84 -5.35
N PHE A 73 -0.79 -3.88 -4.83
CA PHE A 73 -1.33 -2.69 -4.17
C PHE A 73 -2.08 -1.80 -5.17
N ASP A 74 -1.47 -1.53 -6.32
CA ASP A 74 -2.04 -0.70 -7.39
C ASP A 74 -3.34 -1.31 -7.94
N ASP A 75 -3.35 -2.60 -8.23
CA ASP A 75 -4.52 -3.32 -8.74
C ASP A 75 -5.70 -3.24 -7.76
N TYR A 76 -5.46 -3.42 -6.45
CA TYR A 76 -6.53 -3.24 -5.46
C TYR A 76 -7.12 -1.82 -5.49
N MET A 77 -6.26 -0.81 -5.62
CA MET A 77 -6.66 0.60 -5.62
C MET A 77 -7.39 0.99 -6.90
N TYR A 78 -7.06 0.37 -8.04
CA TYR A 78 -7.73 0.58 -9.32
C TYR A 78 -8.91 -0.36 -9.58
N ASN A 79 -9.19 -1.33 -8.70
CA ASN A 79 -10.18 -2.40 -8.90
C ASN A 79 -9.87 -3.30 -10.11
N ARG A 80 -8.62 -3.74 -10.25
CA ARG A 80 -8.17 -4.72 -11.24
C ARG A 80 -8.07 -6.13 -10.67
#